data_AF-A0A376J6L4-F1
#
_entry.id   AF-A0A376J6L4-F1
#
_cell.length_a   1.000
_cell.length_b   1.000
_cell.length_c   1.000
_cell.angle_alpha   90.00
_cell.angle_beta   90.00
_cell.angle_gamma   90.00
#
_symmetry.space_group_name_H-M   'P 1'
#
loop_
_entity.id
_entity.type
_entity.pdbx_description
1 polymer ?
#
loop_
_entity_poly.entity_id
_entity_poly.type
_entity_poly.pdbx_seq_one_letter_code
_entity_poly.pdbx_strand_id
1 'polypeptide(L)'
;MTVNYHIRGRIIQVPSNYDPEKRTYSGIWDGSLKPAYSNNPAWCLWDMLTHPRYGMGKRLGAADVDKWALYAIGQYCDQTVPDGFGGTEPRMTFNAYLAQQRKAWDVLSDFCSAMRCMPVWNGQTLTFVQDRPSDVVWPYTNSDVVVDDNGVGFRYSFSALKDRHTAVEVNYTDPQNGWQTSTELVEDPEAILRYGRNLLKMDAFGCTSRGQAHRAGLWVIKTELLETQTVDFTLGSQGLRHTPGDIIEICDNDYAGTLTGGRVLSIDAATRTLTLDREVTLPETGAATVNLINGSGKPVSVDITAHPAPDRIQVSTLPDGVETYGVWGLSLPSLRRRLFRCVSVRENTDGTFAITAVQHVPEKEAIVDNGASFEPQSGSLNSVIPTGSAAPDGGGECS
;
A
#
# COMPACT_ATOMS: atom_id res chain seq x y z
N MET A 1 -22.04 -16.56 38.53
CA MET A 1 -22.50 -15.40 37.74
C MET A 1 -21.26 -14.73 37.19
N THR A 2 -21.04 -14.80 35.87
CA THR A 2 -19.91 -14.14 35.21
C THR A 2 -20.37 -12.76 34.76
N VAL A 3 -19.63 -11.71 35.15
CA VAL A 3 -19.92 -10.32 34.76
C VAL A 3 -18.82 -9.88 33.80
N ASN A 4 -19.20 -9.46 32.59
CA ASN A 4 -18.28 -8.97 31.58
C ASN A 4 -18.21 -7.44 31.63
N TYR A 5 -17.01 -6.87 31.53
CA TYR A 5 -16.78 -5.43 31.53
C TYR A 5 -16.13 -5.01 30.21
N HIS A 6 -16.66 -3.96 29.58
CA HIS A 6 -15.99 -3.27 28.49
C HIS A 6 -15.14 -2.14 29.08
N ILE A 7 -13.82 -2.26 28.99
CA ILE A 7 -12.88 -1.32 29.60
C ILE A 7 -12.00 -0.67 28.54
N ARG A 8 -11.71 0.62 28.73
CA ARG A 8 -10.60 1.26 28.00
C ARG A 8 -9.30 0.60 28.45
N GLY A 9 -8.46 0.27 27.47
CA GLY A 9 -7.15 -0.32 27.70
C GLY A 9 -6.15 0.68 28.28
N ARG A 10 -4.88 0.49 27.91
CA ARG A 10 -3.76 1.25 28.45
C ARG A 10 -3.78 2.73 28.00
N ILE A 11 -3.35 3.63 28.87
CA ILE A 11 -2.97 5.00 28.50
C ILE A 11 -1.58 4.95 27.86
N ILE A 12 -1.49 5.38 26.61
CA ILE A 12 -0.28 5.36 25.78
C ILE A 12 0.14 6.79 25.42
N GLN A 13 1.32 6.93 24.82
CA GLN A 13 1.78 8.22 24.29
C GLN A 13 1.23 8.44 22.88
N VAL A 14 0.55 9.56 22.66
CA VAL A 14 -0.01 9.98 21.38
C VAL A 14 0.45 11.41 21.05
N PRO A 15 0.35 11.90 19.80
CA PRO A 15 0.70 13.27 19.45
C PRO A 15 -0.05 14.28 20.31
N SER A 16 0.66 15.31 20.74
CA SER A 16 0.08 16.43 21.48
C SER A 16 -1.13 17.06 20.77
N ASN A 17 -1.09 17.09 19.44
CA ASN A 17 -2.11 17.68 18.58
C ASN A 17 -3.24 16.72 18.14
N TYR A 18 -3.20 15.46 18.58
CA TYR A 18 -4.20 14.43 18.27
C TYR A 18 -5.29 14.35 19.33
N ASP A 19 -6.55 14.36 18.92
CA ASP A 19 -7.72 14.03 19.75
C ASP A 19 -8.11 12.57 19.49
N PRO A 20 -7.82 11.62 20.41
CA PRO A 20 -8.08 10.20 20.18
C PRO A 20 -9.57 9.82 20.25
N GLU A 21 -10.42 10.67 20.85
CA GLU A 21 -11.87 10.41 20.90
C GLU A 21 -12.52 10.82 19.59
N LYS A 22 -12.13 11.98 19.05
CA LYS A 22 -12.62 12.48 17.75
C LYS A 22 -11.85 11.96 16.55
N ARG A 23 -10.66 11.39 16.78
CA ARG A 23 -9.70 10.95 15.76
C ARG A 23 -9.25 12.05 14.82
N THR A 24 -9.05 13.25 15.35
CA THR A 24 -8.66 14.43 14.56
C THR A 24 -7.30 14.96 14.99
N TYR A 25 -6.58 15.55 14.03
CA TYR A 25 -5.27 16.15 14.23
C TYR A 25 -5.40 17.66 13.94
N SER A 26 -4.88 18.49 14.85
CA SER A 26 -5.08 19.95 14.79
C SER A 26 -3.76 20.71 14.68
N GLY A 27 -3.61 21.53 13.63
CA GLY A 27 -2.38 22.29 13.39
C GLY A 27 -1.16 21.40 13.07
N ILE A 28 0.02 22.03 13.02
CA ILE A 28 1.28 21.34 12.74
C ILE A 28 1.76 20.67 14.03
N TRP A 29 2.10 19.39 13.92
CA TRP A 29 2.68 18.64 15.05
C TRP A 29 4.17 18.97 15.20
N ASP A 30 4.58 19.31 16.42
CA ASP A 30 5.98 19.61 16.78
C ASP A 30 6.78 18.37 17.21
N GLY A 31 6.17 17.18 17.16
CA GLY A 31 6.78 15.93 17.58
C GLY A 31 6.63 15.63 19.09
N SER A 32 5.93 16.48 19.86
CA SER A 32 5.68 16.25 21.28
C SER A 32 4.53 15.26 21.52
N LEU A 33 4.59 14.52 22.62
CA LEU A 33 3.61 13.48 22.96
C LEU A 33 2.85 13.83 24.24
N LYS A 34 1.61 13.34 24.36
CA LYS A 34 0.79 13.41 25.55
C LYS A 34 0.22 12.03 25.91
N PRO A 35 -0.01 11.76 27.21
CA PRO A 35 -0.68 10.53 27.63
C PRO A 35 -2.18 10.58 27.28
N ALA A 36 -2.67 9.58 26.56
CA ALA A 36 -4.11 9.38 26.32
C ALA A 36 -4.43 7.90 26.02
N TYR A 37 -5.69 7.51 26.16
CA TYR A 37 -6.16 6.24 25.62
C TYR A 37 -6.37 6.37 24.10
N SER A 38 -5.87 5.42 23.32
CA SER A 38 -6.16 5.30 21.89
C SER A 38 -6.07 3.83 21.48
N ASN A 39 -6.84 3.45 20.47
CA ASN A 39 -6.75 2.16 19.78
C ASN A 39 -6.31 2.33 18.32
N ASN A 40 -5.70 3.48 17.98
CA ASN A 40 -5.02 3.65 16.71
C ASN A 40 -3.75 2.78 16.71
N PRO A 41 -3.61 1.83 15.76
CA PRO A 41 -2.50 0.88 15.77
C PRO A 41 -1.12 1.53 15.73
N ALA A 42 -0.96 2.70 15.10
CA ALA A 42 0.33 3.37 15.00
C ALA A 42 0.86 3.81 16.37
N TRP A 43 -0.03 4.34 17.21
CA TRP A 43 0.33 4.80 18.56
C TRP A 43 0.44 3.64 19.54
N CYS A 44 -0.38 2.59 19.37
CA CYS A 44 -0.21 1.33 20.10
C CYS A 44 1.16 0.68 19.78
N LEU A 45 1.60 0.73 18.52
CA LEU A 45 2.91 0.25 18.10
C LEU A 45 4.04 1.11 18.68
N TRP A 46 3.92 2.44 18.62
CA TRP A 46 4.89 3.34 19.25
C TRP A 46 5.12 3.00 20.73
N ASP A 47 4.04 2.80 21.49
CA ASP A 47 4.11 2.42 22.90
C ASP A 47 4.78 1.04 23.07
N MET A 48 4.41 0.05 22.26
CA MET A 48 5.04 -1.27 22.28
C MET A 48 6.55 -1.20 22.02
N LEU A 49 6.99 -0.37 21.08
CA LEU A 49 8.41 -0.26 20.73
C LEU A 49 9.22 0.50 21.78
N THR A 50 8.66 1.56 22.35
CA THR A 50 9.42 2.51 23.19
C THR A 50 9.26 2.26 24.69
N HIS A 51 8.27 1.49 25.13
CA HIS A 51 8.02 1.33 26.57
C HIS A 51 9.06 0.41 27.24
N PRO A 52 9.73 0.85 28.33
CA PRO A 52 10.88 0.14 28.91
C PRO A 52 10.52 -1.14 29.69
N ARG A 53 9.25 -1.30 30.10
CA ARG A 53 8.82 -2.44 30.95
C ARG A 53 8.42 -3.69 30.17
N TYR A 54 7.48 -3.58 29.25
CA TYR A 54 6.90 -4.70 28.49
C TYR A 54 7.19 -4.63 26.99
N GLY A 55 7.72 -3.48 26.53
CA GLY A 55 8.03 -3.22 25.15
C GLY A 55 9.51 -3.40 24.83
N MET A 56 9.92 -2.87 23.68
CA MET A 56 11.32 -2.87 23.26
C MET A 56 12.14 -1.71 23.81
N GLY A 57 11.59 -0.89 24.72
CA GLY A 57 12.18 0.36 25.20
C GLY A 57 13.56 0.27 25.88
N LYS A 58 14.00 -0.93 26.28
CA LYS A 58 15.37 -1.16 26.78
C LYS A 58 16.40 -1.37 25.66
N ARG A 59 15.94 -1.64 24.44
CA ARG A 59 16.77 -1.95 23.25
C ARG A 59 16.60 -0.90 22.15
N LEU A 60 15.40 -0.33 22.02
CA LEU A 60 15.06 0.75 21.11
C LEU A 60 14.63 1.96 21.93
N GLY A 61 15.38 3.05 21.84
CA GLY A 61 14.97 4.35 22.36
C GLY A 61 13.95 5.02 21.45
N ALA A 62 13.30 6.08 21.96
CA ALA A 62 12.35 6.86 21.15
C ALA A 62 13.01 7.52 19.93
N ALA A 63 14.33 7.76 19.97
CA ALA A 63 15.11 8.28 18.86
C ALA A 63 15.36 7.23 17.76
N ASP A 64 15.27 5.94 18.09
CA ASP A 64 15.51 4.84 17.15
C ASP A 64 14.26 4.47 16.34
N VAL A 65 13.11 5.10 16.61
CA VAL A 65 11.83 4.82 15.96
C VAL A 65 11.34 6.07 15.23
N ASP A 66 11.00 5.93 13.96
CA ASP A 66 10.51 7.02 13.13
C ASP A 66 9.06 7.38 13.48
N LYS A 67 8.92 8.32 14.43
CA LYS A 67 7.61 8.84 14.85
C LYS A 67 6.88 9.60 13.74
N TRP A 68 7.58 10.11 12.73
CA TRP A 68 6.97 10.88 11.65
C TRP A 68 6.28 9.97 10.64
N ALA A 69 6.91 8.83 10.31
CA ALA A 69 6.25 7.76 9.56
C ALA A 69 5.01 7.25 10.28
N LEU A 70 5.11 6.96 11.58
CA LEU A 70 3.97 6.52 12.40
C LEU A 70 2.87 7.61 12.50
N TYR A 71 3.23 8.89 12.47
CA TYR A 71 2.24 9.96 12.45
C TYR A 71 1.40 9.95 11.17
N ALA A 72 2.04 9.82 10.00
CA ALA A 72 1.34 9.72 8.73
C ALA A 72 0.45 8.45 8.66
N ILE A 73 0.96 7.32 9.14
CA ILE A 73 0.20 6.07 9.25
C ILE A 73 -0.98 6.23 10.22
N GLY A 74 -0.77 6.89 11.36
CA GLY A 74 -1.81 7.16 12.34
C GLY A 74 -2.96 7.97 11.75
N GLN A 75 -2.65 9.02 10.97
CA GLN A 75 -3.65 9.79 10.23
C GLN A 75 -4.40 8.92 9.21
N TYR A 76 -3.70 8.05 8.49
CA TYR A 76 -4.31 7.11 7.55
C TYR A 76 -5.26 6.12 8.25
N CYS A 77 -4.89 5.58 9.40
CA CYS A 77 -5.73 4.65 10.18
C CYS A 77 -7.02 5.30 10.69
N ASP A 78 -6.97 6.60 11.00
CA ASP A 78 -8.10 7.38 11.51
C ASP A 78 -9.06 7.89 10.43
N GLN A 79 -8.74 7.73 9.14
CA GLN A 79 -9.63 8.12 8.05
C GLN A 79 -10.96 7.35 8.15
N THR A 80 -12.06 8.05 7.90
CA THR A 80 -13.41 7.50 7.95
C THR A 80 -13.72 6.74 6.65
N VAL A 81 -14.13 5.48 6.77
CA VAL A 81 -14.50 4.60 5.66
C VAL A 81 -15.86 3.94 5.93
N PRO A 82 -16.58 3.46 4.90
CA PRO A 82 -17.82 2.70 5.08
C PRO A 82 -17.63 1.48 6.00
N ASP A 83 -18.57 1.28 6.94
CA ASP A 83 -18.58 0.13 7.86
C ASP A 83 -19.27 -1.12 7.28
N GLY A 84 -19.91 -0.98 6.11
CA GLY A 84 -20.71 -2.01 5.45
C GLY A 84 -22.15 -2.12 5.92
N PHE A 85 -22.56 -1.44 7.00
CA PHE A 85 -23.93 -1.40 7.52
C PHE A 85 -24.67 -0.10 7.16
N GLY A 86 -24.08 0.74 6.29
CA GLY A 86 -24.60 2.05 5.89
C GLY A 86 -24.10 3.21 6.75
N GLY A 87 -23.21 2.95 7.72
CA GLY A 87 -22.50 3.94 8.50
C GLY A 87 -21.03 4.06 8.09
N THR A 88 -20.22 4.57 9.01
CA THR A 88 -18.79 4.74 8.80
C THR A 88 -18.01 4.42 10.06
N GLU A 89 -16.79 3.93 9.88
CA GLU A 89 -15.85 3.63 10.95
C GLU A 89 -14.43 4.14 10.60
N PRO A 90 -13.52 4.22 11.58
CA PRO A 90 -12.11 4.45 11.29
C PRO A 90 -11.56 3.29 10.44
N ARG A 91 -10.70 3.60 9.47
CA ARG A 91 -10.16 2.59 8.54
C ARG A 91 -9.53 1.42 9.27
N MET A 92 -8.73 1.71 10.29
CA MET A 92 -8.01 0.71 11.08
C MET A 92 -8.07 1.05 12.57
N THR A 93 -8.51 0.08 13.35
CA THR A 93 -8.42 0.08 14.81
C THR A 93 -7.72 -1.18 15.29
N PHE A 94 -7.16 -1.13 16.49
CA PHE A 94 -6.40 -2.24 17.06
C PHE A 94 -6.67 -2.38 18.56
N ASN A 95 -7.44 -3.41 18.90
CA ASN A 95 -7.88 -3.73 20.25
C ASN A 95 -7.36 -5.12 20.63
N ALA A 96 -6.03 -5.25 20.73
CA ALA A 96 -5.39 -6.53 21.09
C ALA A 96 -5.20 -6.70 22.59
N TYR A 97 -5.31 -7.96 23.04
CA TYR A 97 -4.97 -8.36 24.40
C TYR A 97 -3.66 -9.16 24.43
N LEU A 98 -2.58 -8.53 24.89
CA LEU A 98 -1.25 -9.12 24.96
C LEU A 98 -0.95 -9.66 26.37
N ALA A 99 -1.47 -10.84 26.67
CA ALA A 99 -1.30 -11.46 28.00
C ALA A 99 -0.10 -12.41 28.11
N GLN A 100 0.35 -12.97 27.00
CA GLN A 100 1.42 -13.97 26.96
C GLN A 100 2.68 -13.38 26.33
N GLN A 101 3.84 -13.87 26.79
CA GLN A 101 5.11 -13.50 26.19
C GLN A 101 5.21 -14.08 24.77
N ARG A 102 5.44 -13.21 23.79
CA ARG A 102 5.65 -13.56 22.38
C ARG A 102 6.97 -12.99 21.89
N LYS A 103 7.49 -13.50 20.77
CA LYS A 103 8.66 -12.89 20.14
C LYS A 103 8.30 -11.49 19.69
N ALA A 104 9.19 -10.53 19.95
CA ALA A 104 8.94 -9.12 19.63
C ALA A 104 8.68 -8.91 18.12
N TRP A 105 9.39 -9.65 17.26
CA TRP A 105 9.19 -9.60 15.81
C TRP A 105 7.77 -10.04 15.40
N ASP A 106 7.24 -11.11 16.00
CA ASP A 106 5.89 -11.59 15.69
C ASP A 106 4.84 -10.52 16.08
N VAL A 107 4.99 -9.89 17.25
CA VAL A 107 4.08 -8.81 17.69
C VAL A 107 4.21 -7.58 16.80
N LEU A 108 5.43 -7.18 16.43
CA LEU A 108 5.68 -6.10 15.47
C LEU A 108 5.01 -6.41 14.12
N SER A 109 5.15 -7.64 13.63
CA SER A 109 4.53 -8.10 12.38
C SER A 109 3.00 -8.03 12.44
N ASP A 110 2.39 -8.35 13.58
CA ASP A 110 0.93 -8.25 13.75
C ASP A 110 0.44 -6.79 13.64
N PHE A 111 1.13 -5.85 14.30
CA PHE A 111 0.84 -4.41 14.18
C PHE A 111 1.01 -3.93 12.74
N CYS A 112 2.12 -4.30 12.11
CA CYS A 112 2.44 -3.94 10.74
C CYS A 112 1.42 -4.49 9.74
N SER A 113 0.97 -5.74 9.92
CA SER A 113 -0.09 -6.36 9.13
C SER A 113 -1.40 -5.59 9.24
N ALA A 114 -1.81 -5.22 10.46
CA ALA A 114 -3.03 -4.44 10.68
C ALA A 114 -3.01 -3.06 10.01
N MET A 115 -1.83 -2.45 9.90
CA MET A 115 -1.64 -1.13 9.27
C MET A 115 -1.27 -1.21 7.78
N ARG A 116 -1.09 -2.42 7.24
CA ARG A 116 -0.57 -2.65 5.88
C ARG A 116 0.78 -1.96 5.66
N CYS A 117 1.68 -2.05 6.64
CA CYS A 117 3.02 -1.49 6.54
C CYS A 117 4.10 -2.53 6.76
N MET A 118 5.31 -2.21 6.33
CA MET A 118 6.51 -3.00 6.57
C MET A 118 7.50 -2.21 7.43
N PRO A 119 8.07 -2.82 8.48
CA PRO A 119 9.15 -2.21 9.25
C PRO A 119 10.45 -2.29 8.46
N VAL A 120 11.16 -1.17 8.30
CA VAL A 120 12.43 -1.08 7.57
C VAL A 120 13.46 -0.37 8.45
N TRP A 121 14.67 -0.93 8.52
CA TRP A 121 15.80 -0.23 9.12
C TRP A 121 16.51 0.58 8.04
N ASN A 122 16.41 1.92 8.12
CA ASN A 122 16.99 2.81 7.10
C ASN A 122 18.46 3.20 7.38
N GLY A 123 19.12 2.52 8.33
CA GLY A 123 20.48 2.84 8.77
C GLY A 123 20.57 3.83 9.94
N GLN A 124 19.49 4.55 10.24
CA GLN A 124 19.42 5.48 11.38
C GLN A 124 18.30 5.12 12.36
N THR A 125 17.12 4.84 11.84
CA THR A 125 15.91 4.57 12.62
C THR A 125 15.11 3.41 12.02
N LEU A 126 14.34 2.73 12.86
CA LEU A 126 13.26 1.86 12.43
C LEU A 126 12.11 2.71 11.89
N THR A 127 11.93 2.70 10.57
CA THR A 127 10.85 3.39 9.86
C THR A 127 9.81 2.41 9.34
N PHE A 128 8.69 2.94 8.86
CA PHE A 128 7.52 2.16 8.45
C PHE A 128 7.05 2.59 7.09
N VAL A 129 7.05 1.65 6.16
CA VAL A 129 6.63 1.83 4.80
C VAL A 129 5.22 1.29 4.65
N GLN A 130 4.24 2.15 4.44
CA GLN A 130 2.84 1.74 4.30
C GLN A 130 2.43 1.55 2.85
N ASP A 131 1.73 0.45 2.56
CA ASP A 131 1.05 0.25 1.28
C ASP A 131 -0.21 1.11 1.22
N ARG A 132 -0.03 2.34 0.74
CA ARG A 132 -1.08 3.33 0.47
C ARG A 132 -0.83 4.04 -0.86
N PRO A 133 -1.86 4.65 -1.47
CA PRO A 133 -1.66 5.57 -2.58
C PRO A 133 -0.63 6.65 -2.23
N SER A 134 0.33 6.83 -3.12
CA SER A 134 1.40 7.82 -2.99
C SER A 134 1.78 8.32 -4.39
N ASP A 135 2.29 9.55 -4.45
CA ASP A 135 2.73 10.13 -5.71
C ASP A 135 3.92 9.35 -6.28
N VAL A 136 4.05 9.39 -7.61
CA VAL A 136 5.20 8.81 -8.30
C VAL A 136 6.45 9.62 -7.96
N VAL A 137 7.47 8.94 -7.46
CA VAL A 137 8.76 9.55 -7.12
C VAL A 137 9.60 9.76 -8.37
N TRP A 138 9.65 8.76 -9.27
CA TRP A 138 10.45 8.85 -10.48
C TRP A 138 9.91 7.95 -11.62
N PRO A 139 9.89 8.45 -12.88
CA PRO A 139 9.68 7.63 -14.06
C PRO A 139 11.01 7.06 -14.58
N TYR A 140 11.09 5.75 -14.72
CA TYR A 140 12.21 5.04 -15.34
C TYR A 140 11.86 4.62 -16.77
N THR A 141 12.81 4.83 -17.67
CA THR A 141 12.71 4.50 -19.10
C THR A 141 13.78 3.47 -19.47
N ASN A 142 13.70 2.86 -20.66
CA ASN A 142 14.77 1.98 -21.15
C ASN A 142 16.14 2.70 -21.24
N SER A 143 16.17 4.05 -21.27
CA SER A 143 17.41 4.83 -21.29
C SER A 143 18.02 5.09 -19.89
N ASP A 144 17.35 4.69 -18.83
CA ASP A 144 17.86 4.75 -17.45
C ASP A 144 18.48 3.41 -16.99
N VAL A 145 18.05 2.31 -17.62
CA VAL A 145 18.34 0.95 -17.18
C VAL A 145 19.63 0.42 -17.80
N VAL A 146 20.47 -0.19 -16.98
CA VAL A 146 21.63 -0.96 -17.42
C VAL A 146 21.13 -2.25 -18.04
N VAL A 147 21.42 -2.40 -19.33
CA VAL A 147 21.07 -3.58 -20.10
C VAL A 147 22.04 -4.72 -19.75
N ASP A 148 21.53 -5.92 -19.52
CA ASP A 148 22.38 -7.09 -19.29
C ASP A 148 22.96 -7.69 -20.58
N ASP A 149 23.79 -8.72 -20.42
CA ASP A 149 24.49 -9.40 -21.52
C ASP A 149 23.56 -9.94 -22.63
N ASN A 150 22.26 -10.15 -22.34
CA ASN A 150 21.27 -10.62 -23.31
C ASN A 150 20.49 -9.48 -23.98
N GLY A 151 20.84 -8.21 -23.72
CA GLY A 151 20.12 -7.08 -24.29
C GLY A 151 18.84 -6.74 -23.55
N VAL A 152 18.59 -7.30 -22.35
CA VAL A 152 17.35 -7.06 -21.59
C VAL A 152 17.59 -6.03 -20.48
N GLY A 153 16.75 -5.01 -20.41
CA GLY A 153 16.76 -4.01 -19.32
C GLY A 153 15.79 -4.38 -18.20
N PHE A 154 14.48 -4.37 -18.50
CA PHE A 154 13.44 -4.73 -17.55
C PHE A 154 13.10 -6.22 -17.64
N ARG A 155 13.12 -6.93 -16.51
CA ARG A 155 12.75 -8.35 -16.43
C ARG A 155 11.47 -8.49 -15.64
N TYR A 156 10.41 -8.98 -16.29
CA TYR A 156 9.12 -9.20 -15.63
C TYR A 156 8.93 -10.65 -15.24
N SER A 157 8.40 -10.86 -14.05
CA SER A 157 7.86 -12.13 -13.60
C SER A 157 6.42 -11.94 -13.10
N PHE A 158 5.66 -13.03 -13.07
CA PHE A 158 4.25 -13.02 -12.69
C PHE A 158 4.03 -13.98 -11.53
N SER A 159 3.17 -13.60 -10.58
CA SER A 159 2.70 -14.50 -9.54
C SER A 159 2.00 -15.71 -10.17
N ALA A 160 2.22 -16.91 -9.63
CA ALA A 160 1.57 -18.10 -10.17
C ALA A 160 0.07 -18.07 -9.86
N LEU A 161 -0.75 -18.61 -10.76
CA LEU A 161 -2.22 -18.60 -10.58
C LEU A 161 -2.66 -19.31 -9.28
N LYS A 162 -1.96 -20.38 -8.89
CA LYS A 162 -2.22 -21.13 -7.65
C LYS A 162 -2.02 -20.30 -6.37
N ASP A 163 -1.20 -19.24 -6.45
CA ASP A 163 -0.90 -18.36 -5.33
C ASP A 163 -1.88 -17.18 -5.28
N ARG A 164 -2.89 -17.14 -6.17
CA ARG A 164 -3.94 -16.12 -6.22
C ARG A 164 -5.23 -16.69 -5.64
N HIS A 165 -5.54 -16.29 -4.43
CA HIS A 165 -6.74 -16.64 -3.70
C HIS A 165 -7.92 -15.82 -4.22
N THR A 166 -9.08 -16.47 -4.26
CA THR A 166 -10.35 -15.89 -4.71
C THR A 166 -11.38 -15.83 -3.57
N ALA A 167 -11.04 -16.43 -2.43
CA ALA A 167 -11.80 -16.40 -1.19
C ALA A 167 -10.84 -16.29 0.01
N VAL A 168 -11.24 -15.57 1.06
CA VAL A 168 -10.50 -15.45 2.32
C VAL A 168 -11.46 -15.59 3.50
N GLU A 169 -11.15 -16.49 4.43
CA GLU A 169 -11.77 -16.54 5.75
C GLU A 169 -10.91 -15.74 6.74
N VAL A 170 -11.46 -14.64 7.27
CA VAL A 170 -10.79 -13.73 8.19
C VAL A 170 -11.38 -13.89 9.59
N ASN A 171 -10.59 -14.41 10.52
CA ASN A 171 -10.98 -14.48 11.92
C ASN A 171 -10.75 -13.13 12.60
N TYR A 172 -11.73 -12.67 13.39
CA TYR A 172 -11.65 -11.45 14.19
C TYR A 172 -12.34 -11.65 15.53
N THR A 173 -12.04 -10.77 16.50
CA THR A 173 -12.72 -10.79 17.80
C THR A 173 -14.02 -10.01 17.70
N ASP A 174 -15.16 -10.66 17.90
CA ASP A 174 -16.47 -10.06 17.61
C ASP A 174 -17.17 -9.57 18.89
N PRO A 175 -17.31 -8.25 19.10
CA PRO A 175 -17.99 -7.71 20.27
C PRO A 175 -19.48 -8.10 20.35
N GLN A 176 -20.13 -8.41 19.23
CA GLN A 176 -21.54 -8.79 19.16
C GLN A 176 -21.73 -10.28 19.49
N ASN A 177 -20.72 -11.10 19.21
CA ASN A 177 -20.66 -12.50 19.62
C ASN A 177 -19.94 -12.67 20.97
N GLY A 178 -20.19 -11.76 21.92
CA GLY A 178 -19.65 -11.86 23.29
C GLY A 178 -18.12 -11.83 23.38
N TRP A 179 -17.44 -11.15 22.44
CA TRP A 179 -15.98 -11.08 22.32
C TRP A 179 -15.31 -12.43 21.99
N GLN A 180 -16.06 -13.37 21.41
CA GLN A 180 -15.51 -14.61 20.86
C GLN A 180 -14.97 -14.38 19.45
N THR A 181 -14.22 -15.35 18.94
CA THR A 181 -13.76 -15.34 17.55
C THR A 181 -14.94 -15.59 16.61
N SER A 182 -15.16 -14.69 15.66
CA SER A 182 -16.04 -14.88 14.51
C SER A 182 -15.21 -14.91 13.24
N THR A 183 -15.71 -15.58 12.20
CA THR A 183 -15.06 -15.66 10.89
C THR A 183 -15.87 -14.87 9.86
N GLU A 184 -15.23 -13.94 9.18
CA GLU A 184 -15.79 -13.26 8.03
C GLU A 184 -15.30 -13.92 6.74
N LEU A 185 -16.22 -14.37 5.90
CA LEU A 185 -15.91 -14.91 4.58
C LEU A 185 -15.97 -13.79 3.54
N VAL A 186 -14.86 -13.54 2.87
CA VAL A 186 -14.74 -12.58 1.77
C VAL A 186 -14.50 -13.35 0.48
N GLU A 187 -15.30 -13.11 -0.55
CA GLU A 187 -15.19 -13.80 -1.83
C GLU A 187 -15.23 -12.80 -2.99
N ASP A 188 -14.53 -13.12 -4.07
CA ASP A 188 -14.61 -12.41 -5.35
C ASP A 188 -15.34 -13.30 -6.37
N PRO A 189 -16.65 -13.10 -6.60
CA PRO A 189 -17.45 -13.96 -7.46
C PRO A 189 -16.95 -14.02 -8.91
N GLU A 190 -16.43 -12.90 -9.43
CA GLU A 190 -15.90 -12.83 -10.79
C GLU A 190 -14.62 -13.66 -10.92
N ALA A 191 -13.72 -13.55 -9.94
CA ALA A 191 -12.51 -14.35 -9.89
C ALA A 191 -12.79 -15.83 -9.66
N ILE A 192 -13.76 -16.18 -8.80
CA ILE A 192 -14.19 -17.56 -8.57
C ILE A 192 -14.77 -18.17 -9.86
N LEU A 193 -15.62 -17.43 -10.58
CA LEU A 193 -16.17 -17.90 -11.85
C LEU A 193 -15.07 -18.17 -12.89
N ARG A 194 -14.03 -17.34 -12.89
CA ARG A 194 -12.95 -17.41 -13.88
C ARG A 194 -11.85 -18.42 -13.55
N TYR A 195 -11.47 -18.53 -12.28
CA TYR A 195 -10.29 -19.28 -11.84
C TYR A 195 -10.61 -20.43 -10.87
N GLY A 196 -11.86 -20.56 -10.44
CA GLY A 196 -12.26 -21.46 -9.38
C GLY A 196 -12.04 -20.88 -7.98
N ARG A 197 -12.58 -21.57 -6.98
CA ARG A 197 -12.47 -21.16 -5.58
C ARG A 197 -11.12 -21.58 -5.00
N ASN A 198 -10.34 -20.61 -4.55
CA ASN A 198 -9.06 -20.81 -3.85
C ASN A 198 -9.12 -20.05 -2.51
N LEU A 199 -9.10 -20.79 -1.40
CA LEU A 199 -9.39 -20.27 -0.06
C LEU A 199 -8.11 -20.06 0.76
N LEU A 200 -7.91 -18.84 1.24
CA LEU A 200 -6.96 -18.52 2.30
C LEU A 200 -7.69 -18.43 3.65
N LYS A 201 -7.05 -18.87 4.73
CA LYS A 201 -7.50 -18.59 6.11
C LYS A 201 -6.49 -17.66 6.77
N MET A 202 -6.96 -16.59 7.39
CA MET A 202 -6.10 -15.62 8.08
C MET A 202 -6.74 -15.10 9.37
N ASP A 203 -5.90 -14.63 10.28
CA ASP A 203 -6.33 -13.98 11.52
C ASP A 203 -6.08 -12.47 11.44
N ALA A 204 -7.12 -11.66 11.64
CA ALA A 204 -7.01 -10.22 11.78
C ALA A 204 -6.77 -9.87 13.27
N PHE A 205 -5.52 -10.02 13.71
CA PHE A 205 -5.15 -9.79 15.11
C PHE A 205 -5.48 -8.36 15.58
N GLY A 206 -6.15 -8.24 16.72
CA GLY A 206 -6.60 -6.95 17.27
C GLY A 206 -7.79 -6.32 16.53
N CYS A 207 -8.32 -6.94 15.49
CA CYS A 207 -9.51 -6.48 14.79
C CYS A 207 -10.76 -6.81 15.60
N THR A 208 -11.62 -5.81 15.80
CA THR A 208 -12.91 -5.97 16.47
C THR A 208 -14.10 -5.45 15.65
N SER A 209 -13.88 -5.22 14.36
CA SER A 209 -14.92 -4.79 13.43
C SER A 209 -15.02 -5.79 12.29
N ARG A 210 -16.24 -6.21 11.99
CA ARG A 210 -16.53 -7.03 10.81
C ARG A 210 -16.15 -6.30 9.52
N GLY A 211 -16.40 -4.99 9.43
CA GLY A 211 -16.02 -4.18 8.28
C GLY A 211 -14.51 -4.13 8.06
N GLN A 212 -13.74 -3.93 9.13
CA GLN A 212 -12.27 -4.00 9.07
C GLN A 212 -11.76 -5.40 8.69
N ALA A 213 -12.36 -6.47 9.23
CA ALA A 213 -12.02 -7.84 8.86
C ALA A 213 -12.30 -8.13 7.37
N HIS A 214 -13.46 -7.69 6.88
CA HIS A 214 -13.82 -7.79 5.46
C HIS A 214 -12.84 -7.02 4.56
N ARG A 215 -12.48 -5.78 4.93
CA ARG A 215 -11.46 -4.99 4.20
C ARG A 215 -10.09 -5.65 4.23
N ALA A 216 -9.72 -6.37 5.30
CA ALA A 216 -8.46 -7.11 5.35
C ALA A 216 -8.46 -8.29 4.36
N GLY A 217 -9.52 -9.09 4.32
CA GLY A 217 -9.65 -10.20 3.37
C GLY A 217 -9.71 -9.72 1.92
N LEU A 218 -10.48 -8.67 1.66
CA LEU A 218 -10.59 -8.09 0.32
C LEU A 218 -9.27 -7.49 -0.16
N TRP A 219 -8.47 -6.91 0.74
CA TRP A 219 -7.13 -6.41 0.41
C TRP A 219 -6.22 -7.52 -0.12
N VAL A 220 -6.24 -8.69 0.50
CA VAL A 220 -5.45 -9.84 0.04
C VAL A 220 -5.88 -10.27 -1.36
N ILE A 221 -7.19 -10.51 -1.56
CA ILE A 221 -7.73 -10.93 -2.86
C ILE A 221 -7.38 -9.91 -3.95
N LYS A 222 -7.64 -8.62 -3.71
CA LYS A 222 -7.41 -7.58 -4.72
C LYS A 222 -5.92 -7.36 -4.98
N THR A 223 -5.05 -7.49 -3.98
CA THR A 223 -3.60 -7.45 -4.21
C THR A 223 -3.18 -8.61 -5.12
N GLU A 224 -3.59 -9.83 -4.82
CA GLU A 224 -3.19 -11.02 -5.60
C GLU A 224 -3.78 -11.05 -7.01
N LEU A 225 -4.95 -10.43 -7.24
CA LEU A 225 -5.59 -10.35 -8.55
C LEU A 225 -5.11 -9.15 -9.40
N LEU A 226 -4.80 -8.02 -8.79
CA LEU A 226 -4.48 -6.77 -9.50
C LEU A 226 -2.96 -6.52 -9.62
N GLU A 227 -2.17 -6.92 -8.62
CA GLU A 227 -0.74 -6.60 -8.49
C GLU A 227 0.11 -7.85 -8.77
N THR A 228 -0.04 -8.40 -9.97
CA THR A 228 0.49 -9.74 -10.31
C THR A 228 1.92 -9.75 -10.83
N GLN A 229 2.47 -8.59 -11.17
CA GLN A 229 3.77 -8.48 -11.83
C GLN A 229 4.85 -8.03 -10.85
N THR A 230 6.02 -8.66 -10.95
CA THR A 230 7.27 -8.16 -10.37
C THR A 230 8.20 -7.77 -11.50
N VAL A 231 8.94 -6.69 -11.32
CA VAL A 231 9.94 -6.21 -12.26
C VAL A 231 11.29 -6.10 -11.56
N ASP A 232 12.30 -6.69 -12.19
CA ASP A 232 13.70 -6.61 -11.78
C ASP A 232 14.49 -5.86 -12.86
N PHE A 233 15.30 -4.88 -12.44
CA PHE A 233 16.11 -4.09 -13.35
C PHE A 233 17.31 -3.48 -12.61
N THR A 234 18.33 -3.06 -13.36
CA THR A 234 19.55 -2.46 -12.80
C THR A 234 19.67 -1.00 -13.22
N LEU A 235 19.98 -0.12 -12.29
CA LEU A 235 20.18 1.31 -12.53
C LEU A 235 21.64 1.70 -12.25
N GLY A 236 22.09 2.80 -12.85
CA GLY A 236 23.26 3.54 -12.33
C GLY A 236 22.92 4.29 -11.03
N SER A 237 23.58 5.43 -10.79
CA SER A 237 23.35 6.27 -9.60
C SER A 237 21.90 6.74 -9.39
N GLN A 238 21.05 6.66 -10.42
CA GLN A 238 19.62 6.97 -10.32
C GLN A 238 18.85 6.00 -9.41
N GLY A 239 19.43 4.86 -9.02
CA GLY A 239 18.87 3.96 -8.02
C GLY A 239 18.74 4.58 -6.62
N LEU A 240 19.49 5.65 -6.34
CA LEU A 240 19.43 6.40 -5.07
C LEU A 240 18.27 7.41 -4.99
N ARG A 241 17.48 7.56 -6.06
CA ARG A 241 16.37 8.54 -6.10
C ARG A 241 15.13 8.11 -5.34
N HIS A 242 15.02 6.84 -5.01
CA HIS A 242 13.88 6.27 -4.33
C HIS A 242 14.35 5.22 -3.31
N THR A 243 13.45 4.89 -2.40
CA THR A 243 13.67 3.91 -1.34
C THR A 243 12.61 2.81 -1.42
N PRO A 244 12.83 1.64 -0.80
CA PRO A 244 11.78 0.65 -0.64
C PRO A 244 10.51 1.29 -0.09
N GLY A 245 9.38 1.06 -0.77
CA GLY A 245 8.10 1.69 -0.48
C GLY A 245 7.63 2.73 -1.48
N ASP A 246 8.56 3.40 -2.16
CA ASP A 246 8.22 4.44 -3.10
C ASP A 246 7.54 3.88 -4.35
N ILE A 247 6.61 4.66 -4.91
CA ILE A 247 5.99 4.36 -6.19
C ILE A 247 6.86 4.93 -7.30
N ILE A 248 7.23 4.07 -8.24
CA ILE A 248 7.97 4.39 -9.45
C ILE A 248 7.09 4.09 -10.67
N GLU A 249 7.29 4.86 -11.73
CA GLU A 249 6.65 4.62 -13.01
C GLU A 249 7.65 3.95 -13.96
N ILE A 250 7.20 2.96 -14.72
CA ILE A 250 8.03 2.30 -15.74
C ILE A 250 7.46 2.57 -17.12
N CYS A 251 8.22 3.34 -17.90
CA CYS A 251 7.98 3.66 -19.30
C CYS A 251 8.84 2.72 -20.17
N ASP A 252 8.41 1.46 -20.24
CA ASP A 252 9.12 0.41 -20.98
C ASP A 252 8.58 0.29 -22.41
N ASN A 253 9.42 0.67 -23.38
CA ASN A 253 9.11 0.64 -24.80
C ASN A 253 8.88 -0.78 -25.34
N ASP A 254 9.66 -1.75 -24.84
CA ASP A 254 9.60 -3.14 -25.32
C ASP A 254 8.28 -3.79 -24.88
N TYR A 255 7.85 -3.48 -23.65
CA TYR A 255 6.55 -3.92 -23.15
C TYR A 255 5.38 -3.19 -23.82
N ALA A 256 5.50 -1.87 -24.02
CA ALA A 256 4.44 -1.07 -24.62
C ALA A 256 4.25 -1.34 -26.13
N GLY A 257 5.26 -1.91 -26.80
CA GLY A 257 5.28 -2.08 -28.25
C GLY A 257 5.32 -0.73 -29.02
N THR A 258 5.66 0.35 -28.32
CA THR A 258 5.78 1.71 -28.85
C THR A 258 6.73 2.55 -27.98
N LEU A 259 7.23 3.65 -28.51
CA LEU A 259 8.19 4.52 -27.82
C LEU A 259 7.46 5.44 -26.83
N THR A 260 7.60 5.13 -25.54
CA THR A 260 6.84 5.74 -24.43
C THR A 260 7.71 6.48 -23.42
N GLY A 261 9.03 6.46 -23.55
CA GLY A 261 9.91 7.28 -22.73
C GLY A 261 11.27 7.47 -23.37
N GLY A 262 12.07 8.41 -22.87
CA GLY A 262 13.40 8.74 -23.40
C GLY A 262 14.04 9.98 -22.77
N ARG A 263 14.87 10.68 -23.55
CA ARG A 263 15.56 11.93 -23.16
C ARG A 263 15.13 13.14 -24.00
N VAL A 264 15.06 14.31 -23.38
CA VAL A 264 14.82 15.58 -24.08
C VAL A 264 16.13 16.05 -24.72
N LEU A 265 16.20 16.24 -26.04
CA LEU A 265 17.41 16.73 -26.71
C LEU A 265 17.51 18.26 -26.71
N SER A 266 16.40 18.96 -26.89
CA SER A 266 16.37 20.42 -26.91
C SER A 266 15.01 20.95 -26.48
N ILE A 267 15.02 22.18 -25.97
CA ILE A 267 13.84 22.88 -25.44
C ILE A 267 13.76 24.24 -26.12
N ASP A 268 12.66 24.49 -26.84
CA ASP A 268 12.28 25.82 -27.30
C ASP A 268 11.25 26.40 -26.34
N ALA A 269 11.72 27.28 -25.45
CA ALA A 269 10.89 27.91 -24.44
C ALA A 269 9.84 28.87 -25.02
N ALA A 270 10.11 29.50 -26.17
CA ALA A 270 9.21 30.48 -26.77
C ALA A 270 7.95 29.80 -27.34
N THR A 271 8.13 28.63 -27.96
CA THR A 271 7.02 27.86 -28.53
C THR A 271 6.50 26.77 -27.59
N ARG A 272 7.19 26.49 -26.48
CA ARG A 272 6.95 25.34 -25.57
C ARG A 272 7.10 24.00 -26.30
N THR A 273 8.08 23.93 -27.20
CA THR A 273 8.34 22.74 -28.02
C THR A 273 9.55 21.99 -27.47
N LEU A 274 9.39 20.69 -27.29
CA LEU A 274 10.45 19.76 -26.88
C LEU A 274 10.85 18.92 -28.09
N THR A 275 12.15 18.82 -28.36
CA THR A 275 12.69 17.82 -29.29
C THR A 275 13.12 16.61 -28.47
N LEU A 276 12.56 15.46 -28.79
CA LEU A 276 12.81 14.19 -28.12
C LEU A 276 13.97 13.45 -28.80
N ASP A 277 14.57 12.50 -28.09
CA ASP A 277 15.67 11.68 -28.61
C ASP A 277 15.22 10.58 -29.58
N ARG A 278 13.93 10.50 -29.86
CA ARG A 278 13.30 9.53 -30.76
C ARG A 278 11.93 10.02 -31.22
N GLU A 279 11.44 9.42 -32.29
CA GLU A 279 10.09 9.68 -32.78
C GLU A 279 9.04 9.07 -31.84
N VAL A 280 7.88 9.72 -31.72
CA VAL A 280 6.77 9.24 -30.92
C VAL A 280 5.48 9.23 -31.73
N THR A 281 4.62 8.27 -31.44
CA THR A 281 3.29 8.17 -32.06
C THR A 281 2.24 8.58 -31.04
N LEU A 282 1.52 9.67 -31.32
CA LEU A 282 0.40 10.12 -30.51
C LEU A 282 -0.93 9.63 -31.09
N PRO A 283 -1.95 9.35 -30.27
CA PRO A 283 -3.25 8.92 -30.75
C PRO A 283 -3.97 10.06 -31.47
N GLU A 284 -4.74 9.72 -32.51
CA GLU A 284 -5.59 10.68 -33.24
C GLU A 284 -6.75 11.23 -32.39
N THR A 285 -7.11 10.52 -31.32
CA THR A 285 -8.19 10.90 -30.39
C THR A 285 -7.79 10.63 -28.94
N GLY A 286 -8.23 11.51 -28.02
CA GLY A 286 -7.90 11.47 -26.60
C GLY A 286 -6.72 12.38 -26.22
N ALA A 287 -6.70 12.85 -24.97
CA ALA A 287 -5.65 13.75 -24.48
C ALA A 287 -4.40 12.95 -24.09
N ALA A 288 -3.30 13.13 -24.82
CA ALA A 288 -2.00 12.60 -24.46
C ALA A 288 -1.28 13.58 -23.52
N THR A 289 -0.59 13.04 -22.52
CA THR A 289 0.25 13.82 -21.60
C THR A 289 1.69 13.34 -21.65
N VAL A 290 2.63 14.21 -21.27
CA VAL A 290 4.03 13.87 -21.08
C VAL A 290 4.45 14.20 -19.66
N ASN A 291 5.09 13.24 -19.00
CA ASN A 291 5.78 13.42 -17.73
C ASN A 291 7.17 13.97 -18.00
N LEU A 292 7.52 15.08 -17.36
CA LEU A 292 8.82 15.75 -17.43
C LEU A 292 9.38 15.95 -16.02
N ILE A 293 10.70 15.99 -15.89
CA ILE A 293 11.35 16.30 -14.61
C ILE A 293 11.55 17.82 -14.49
N ASN A 294 11.03 18.40 -13.42
CA ASN A 294 11.24 19.82 -13.11
C ASN A 294 12.57 20.05 -12.36
N GLY A 295 12.94 21.31 -12.12
CA GLY A 295 14.20 21.68 -11.46
C GLY A 295 14.31 21.23 -9.99
N SER A 296 13.22 20.78 -9.38
CA SER A 296 13.22 20.17 -8.04
C SER A 296 13.45 18.65 -8.09
N GLY A 297 13.62 18.07 -9.27
CA GLY A 297 13.77 16.62 -9.46
C GLY A 297 12.46 15.85 -9.29
N LYS A 298 11.30 16.51 -9.49
CA LYS A 298 9.98 15.86 -9.41
C LYS A 298 9.36 15.68 -10.78
N PRO A 299 8.67 14.55 -11.03
CA PRO A 299 7.88 14.39 -12.25
C PRO A 299 6.66 15.30 -12.24
N VAL A 300 6.40 15.95 -13.38
CA VAL A 300 5.24 16.79 -13.63
C VAL A 300 4.60 16.34 -14.94
N SER A 301 3.32 15.98 -14.88
CA SER A 301 2.53 15.64 -16.06
C SER A 301 1.98 16.92 -16.70
N VAL A 302 2.17 17.07 -18.01
CA VAL A 302 1.66 18.20 -18.79
C VAL A 302 0.97 17.72 -20.06
N ASP A 303 -0.12 18.40 -20.44
CA ASP A 303 -0.84 18.09 -21.68
C ASP A 303 -0.01 18.38 -22.92
N ILE A 304 -0.07 17.48 -23.91
CA ILE A 304 0.49 17.70 -25.23
C ILE A 304 -0.56 18.43 -26.09
N THR A 305 -0.21 19.61 -26.58
CA THR A 305 -1.10 20.47 -27.35
C THR A 305 -0.91 20.35 -28.86
N ALA A 306 0.29 19.93 -29.32
CA ALA A 306 0.56 19.68 -30.73
C ALA A 306 1.74 18.70 -30.94
N HIS A 307 1.82 18.11 -32.13
CA HIS A 307 2.88 17.19 -32.57
C HIS A 307 3.45 17.68 -33.91
N PRO A 308 4.26 18.76 -33.90
CA PRO A 308 4.73 19.43 -35.12
C PRO A 308 5.66 18.59 -36.01
N ALA A 309 6.34 17.58 -35.45
CA ALA A 309 7.18 16.63 -36.18
C ALA A 309 7.23 15.30 -35.42
N PRO A 310 7.61 14.17 -36.05
CA PRO A 310 7.64 12.87 -35.39
C PRO A 310 8.42 12.86 -34.06
N ASP A 311 9.51 13.61 -33.97
CA ASP A 311 10.39 13.76 -32.80
C ASP A 311 10.10 15.01 -31.94
N ARG A 312 9.05 15.79 -32.23
CA ARG A 312 8.78 17.07 -31.55
C ARG A 312 7.37 17.16 -31.03
N ILE A 313 7.25 17.47 -29.74
CA ILE A 313 5.96 17.70 -29.08
C ILE A 313 5.89 19.14 -28.56
N GLN A 314 4.70 19.72 -28.61
CA GLN A 314 4.40 21.00 -27.99
C GLN A 314 3.54 20.77 -26.74
N VAL A 315 3.91 21.38 -25.62
CA VAL A 315 3.23 21.18 -24.33
C VAL A 315 2.46 22.41 -23.89
N SER A 316 1.42 22.20 -23.09
CA SER A 316 0.59 23.27 -22.52
C SER A 316 1.40 24.24 -21.66
N THR A 317 2.30 23.71 -20.83
CA THR A 317 3.20 24.49 -19.97
C THR A 317 4.55 23.77 -19.90
N LEU A 318 5.65 24.53 -19.95
CA LEU A 318 6.98 24.00 -19.63
C LEU A 318 7.17 24.04 -18.11
N PRO A 319 7.40 22.91 -17.42
CA PRO A 319 7.70 22.92 -16.00
C PRO A 319 8.98 23.72 -15.70
N ASP A 320 8.98 24.47 -14.60
CA ASP A 320 10.15 25.24 -14.19
C ASP A 320 11.37 24.34 -13.97
N GLY A 321 12.49 24.70 -14.59
CA GLY A 321 13.76 23.97 -14.48
C GLY A 321 13.77 22.62 -15.22
N VAL A 322 12.92 22.44 -16.24
CA VAL A 322 13.10 21.35 -17.21
C VAL A 322 14.41 21.55 -17.97
N GLU A 323 15.19 20.47 -18.11
CA GLU A 323 16.53 20.53 -18.71
C GLU A 323 16.69 19.55 -19.88
N THR A 324 17.62 19.88 -20.78
CA THR A 324 18.10 18.94 -21.80
C THR A 324 18.73 17.72 -21.15
N TYR A 325 18.58 16.57 -21.78
CA TYR A 325 18.87 15.24 -21.26
C TYR A 325 18.03 14.83 -20.04
N GLY A 326 17.00 15.60 -19.68
CA GLY A 326 15.97 15.19 -18.72
C GLY A 326 15.16 14.00 -19.23
N VAL A 327 14.63 13.20 -18.29
CA VAL A 327 13.69 12.11 -18.59
C VAL A 327 12.38 12.69 -19.12
N TRP A 328 11.84 12.06 -20.17
CA TRP A 328 10.42 12.19 -20.50
C TRP A 328 9.76 10.82 -20.57
N GLY A 329 8.46 10.78 -20.26
CA GLY A 329 7.60 9.61 -20.40
C GLY A 329 6.22 10.00 -20.91
N LEU A 330 5.72 9.34 -21.96
CA LEU A 330 4.38 9.55 -22.48
C LEU A 330 3.35 8.77 -21.66
N SER A 331 2.26 9.44 -21.34
CA SER A 331 1.04 8.79 -20.86
C SER A 331 -0.04 8.98 -21.92
N LEU A 332 -0.37 7.88 -22.59
CA LEU A 332 -1.35 7.83 -23.66
C LEU A 332 -2.67 7.27 -23.13
N PRO A 333 -3.84 7.74 -23.60
CA PRO A 333 -5.14 7.17 -23.24
C PRO A 333 -5.25 5.66 -23.50
N SER A 334 -4.58 5.18 -24.56
CA SER A 334 -4.54 3.77 -24.94
C SER A 334 -3.57 2.93 -24.09
N LEU A 335 -2.68 3.57 -23.32
CA LEU A 335 -1.64 2.90 -22.56
C LEU A 335 -1.80 3.20 -21.06
N ARG A 336 -2.16 2.17 -20.31
CA ARG A 336 -2.22 2.28 -18.85
C ARG A 336 -0.82 2.57 -18.30
N ARG A 337 -0.72 3.62 -17.48
CA ARG A 337 0.50 3.91 -16.69
C ARG A 337 0.88 2.68 -15.88
N ARG A 338 2.15 2.29 -15.94
CA ARG A 338 2.64 1.12 -15.21
C ARG A 338 3.38 1.59 -13.97
N LEU A 339 2.67 1.52 -12.85
CA LEU A 339 3.19 1.89 -11.55
C LEU A 339 3.69 0.63 -10.84
N PHE A 340 4.81 0.77 -10.15
CA PHE A 340 5.40 -0.28 -9.34
C PHE A 340 5.82 0.30 -7.99
N ARG A 341 5.61 -0.45 -6.92
CA ARG A 341 6.13 -0.15 -5.59
C ARG A 341 7.50 -0.81 -5.44
N CYS A 342 8.52 -0.02 -5.14
CA CYS A 342 9.85 -0.56 -4.88
C CYS A 342 9.83 -1.45 -3.63
N VAL A 343 10.34 -2.67 -3.74
CA VAL A 343 10.45 -3.64 -2.63
C VAL A 343 11.87 -3.70 -2.12
N SER A 344 12.86 -3.61 -3.01
CA SER A 344 14.26 -3.65 -2.64
C SER A 344 15.14 -2.81 -3.56
N VAL A 345 16.15 -2.20 -2.95
CA VAL A 345 17.26 -1.52 -3.61
C VAL A 345 18.54 -2.11 -3.06
N ARG A 346 19.35 -2.73 -3.92
CA ARG A 346 20.63 -3.34 -3.53
C ARG A 346 21.77 -2.75 -4.34
N GLU A 347 22.73 -2.14 -3.66
CA GLU A 347 23.97 -1.66 -4.27
C GLU A 347 24.84 -2.87 -4.69
N ASN A 348 25.35 -2.83 -5.91
CA ASN A 348 26.31 -3.78 -6.45
C ASN A 348 27.74 -3.21 -6.32
N THR A 349 28.74 -4.07 -6.48
CA THR A 349 30.17 -3.69 -6.30
C THR A 349 30.72 -2.74 -7.37
N ASP A 350 30.00 -2.56 -8.47
CA ASP A 350 30.35 -1.72 -9.62
C ASP A 350 29.68 -0.33 -9.59
N GLY A 351 28.98 0.00 -8.49
CA GLY A 351 28.25 1.27 -8.34
C GLY A 351 26.89 1.30 -9.04
N THR A 352 26.40 0.16 -9.55
CA THR A 352 25.02 0.00 -10.00
C THR A 352 24.11 -0.45 -8.86
N PHE A 353 22.80 -0.31 -9.06
CA PHE A 353 21.77 -0.65 -8.09
C PHE A 353 20.77 -1.62 -8.70
N ALA A 354 20.66 -2.82 -8.13
CA ALA A 354 19.62 -3.77 -8.48
C ALA A 354 18.32 -3.39 -7.77
N ILE A 355 17.25 -3.22 -8.55
CA ILE A 355 15.92 -2.82 -8.09
C ILE A 355 14.95 -3.97 -8.33
N THR A 356 14.17 -4.29 -7.31
CA THR A 356 13.00 -5.17 -7.42
C THR A 356 11.77 -4.39 -7.01
N ALA A 357 10.75 -4.38 -7.87
CA ALA A 357 9.50 -3.68 -7.61
C ALA A 357 8.29 -4.53 -7.99
N VAL A 358 7.19 -4.36 -7.27
CA VAL A 358 5.92 -5.08 -7.51
C VAL A 358 4.88 -4.13 -8.08
N GLN A 359 4.04 -4.61 -8.96
CA GLN A 359 3.00 -3.81 -9.60
C GLN A 359 2.15 -3.10 -8.54
N HIS A 360 1.82 -1.85 -8.80
CA HIS A 360 0.96 -1.04 -7.94
C HIS A 360 -0.29 -0.60 -8.70
N VAL A 361 -1.45 -0.81 -8.11
CA VAL A 361 -2.75 -0.37 -8.67
C VAL A 361 -3.38 0.63 -7.69
N PRO A 362 -3.31 1.95 -7.97
CA PRO A 362 -3.82 2.98 -7.05
C PRO A 362 -5.30 2.82 -6.69
N GLU A 363 -6.11 2.29 -7.61
CA GLU A 363 -7.54 2.10 -7.41
C GLU A 363 -7.87 0.97 -6.42
N LYS A 364 -6.90 0.09 -6.10
CA LYS A 364 -7.05 -1.04 -5.18
C LYS A 364 -7.63 -0.60 -3.83
N GLU A 365 -7.13 0.50 -3.29
CA GLU A 365 -7.57 0.99 -1.97
C GLU A 365 -9.05 1.40 -1.99
N ALA A 366 -9.47 2.15 -3.01
CA ALA A 366 -10.87 2.56 -3.15
C ALA A 366 -11.81 1.36 -3.33
N ILE A 367 -11.38 0.33 -4.07
CA ILE A 367 -12.14 -0.92 -4.21
C ILE A 367 -12.30 -1.61 -2.86
N VAL A 368 -11.25 -1.63 -2.04
CA VAL A 368 -11.27 -2.29 -0.73
C VAL A 368 -12.09 -1.51 0.28
N ASP A 369 -11.88 -0.19 0.38
CA ASP A 369 -12.57 0.68 1.36
C ASP A 369 -14.08 0.68 1.15
N ASN A 370 -14.55 0.56 -0.10
CA ASN A 370 -15.98 0.55 -0.45
C ASN A 370 -16.55 -0.86 -0.66
N GLY A 371 -15.76 -1.91 -0.44
CA GLY A 371 -16.15 -3.28 -0.80
C GLY A 371 -17.05 -3.99 0.20
N ALA A 372 -17.23 -3.45 1.41
CA ALA A 372 -18.09 -4.05 2.43
C ALA A 372 -19.56 -3.64 2.24
N SER A 373 -20.46 -4.63 2.18
CA SER A 373 -21.91 -4.42 2.20
C SER A 373 -22.57 -5.57 2.96
N PHE A 374 -23.28 -5.23 4.03
CA PHE A 374 -23.93 -6.19 4.92
C PHE A 374 -25.41 -5.86 5.06
N GLU A 375 -26.21 -6.91 5.26
CA GLU A 375 -27.61 -6.73 5.63
C GLU A 375 -27.71 -6.00 6.99
N PRO A 376 -28.61 -5.01 7.12
CA PRO A 376 -28.84 -4.33 8.39
C PRO A 376 -29.20 -5.34 9.48
N GLN A 377 -28.57 -5.24 10.64
CA GLN A 377 -28.86 -6.13 11.75
C GLN A 377 -30.28 -5.89 12.25
N SER A 378 -31.11 -6.95 12.27
CA SER A 378 -32.39 -6.95 12.95
C SER A 378 -32.18 -6.55 14.41
N GLY A 379 -32.77 -5.44 14.84
CA GLY A 379 -32.52 -4.79 16.14
C GLY A 379 -32.95 -5.55 17.40
N SER A 380 -32.98 -6.88 17.40
CA SER A 380 -33.17 -7.67 18.61
C SER A 380 -31.82 -8.07 19.20
N LEU A 381 -31.54 -7.58 20.41
CA LEU A 381 -30.34 -7.81 21.24
C LEU A 381 -30.04 -9.27 21.63
N ASN A 382 -30.59 -10.28 20.92
CA ASN A 382 -30.27 -11.69 21.11
C ASN A 382 -30.51 -12.44 19.80
N SER A 383 -29.52 -12.47 18.90
CA SER A 383 -29.49 -13.44 17.80
C SER A 383 -28.28 -14.33 17.99
N VAL A 384 -28.51 -15.52 18.53
CA VAL A 384 -27.53 -16.60 18.53
C VAL A 384 -27.44 -17.10 17.09
N ILE A 385 -26.31 -16.86 16.42
CA ILE A 385 -25.98 -17.58 15.20
C ILE A 385 -25.71 -19.04 15.61
N PRO A 386 -26.41 -20.04 15.07
CA PRO A 386 -26.13 -21.43 15.40
C PRO A 386 -24.72 -21.81 14.93
N THR A 387 -23.85 -22.23 15.85
CA THR A 387 -22.54 -22.79 15.51
C THR A 387 -22.74 -24.11 14.75
N GLY A 388 -22.40 -24.12 13.46
CA GLY A 388 -22.35 -25.35 12.68
C GLY A 388 -21.14 -26.19 13.07
N SER A 389 -21.31 -27.08 14.06
CA SER A 389 -20.43 -28.24 14.22
C SER A 389 -21.09 -29.44 13.55
N ALA A 390 -20.68 -29.76 12.32
CA ALA A 390 -20.89 -31.10 11.79
C ALA A 390 -20.03 -32.06 12.63
N ALA A 391 -20.69 -32.88 13.45
CA ALA A 391 -20.05 -34.01 14.10
C ALA A 391 -19.66 -35.05 13.04
N PRO A 392 -18.50 -35.72 13.15
CA PRO A 392 -18.22 -36.88 12.32
C PRO A 392 -19.01 -38.06 12.87
N ASP A 393 -19.94 -38.60 12.07
CA ASP A 393 -20.53 -39.91 12.32
C ASP A 393 -19.45 -40.99 12.13
N GLY A 394 -18.78 -41.35 13.23
CA GLY A 394 -18.00 -42.57 13.35
C GLY A 394 -18.93 -43.72 13.74
N GLY A 395 -18.97 -44.76 12.90
CA GLY A 395 -19.82 -45.93 13.08
C GLY A 395 -19.30 -47.00 14.06
N GLY A 396 -20.15 -48.03 14.24
CA GLY A 396 -19.89 -49.33 14.88
C GLY A 396 -20.30 -49.39 16.35
N GLU A 397 -20.98 -50.40 16.90
CA GLU A 397 -21.32 -51.76 16.42
C GLU A 397 -22.27 -52.44 17.45
N CYS A 398 -22.81 -53.61 17.07
CA CYS A 398 -23.41 -54.68 17.89
C CYS A 398 -24.86 -54.57 18.41
N SER A 399 -25.79 -55.25 17.72
CA SER A 399 -26.37 -56.56 18.12
C SER A 399 -27.17 -57.15 16.96
#